data_AF-A0A1L5L4Q6-F1
#
_entry.id   AF-A0A1L5L4Q6-F1
#
_cell.length_a   1.000
_cell.length_b   1.000
_cell.length_c   1.000
_cell.angle_alpha   90.00
_cell.angle_beta   90.00
_cell.angle_gamma   90.00
#
_symmetry.space_group_name_H-M   'P 1'
#
loop_
_entity.id
_entity.type
_entity.pdbx_description
1 polymer ?
#
loop_
_entity_poly.entity_id
_entity_poly.type
_entity_poly.pdbx_seq_one_letter_code
_entity_poly.pdbx_strand_id
1 'polypeptide(L)'
;MRERRAAATDGATLLTNDGMEPLTANAVIRLTMFDYHTRVWCAHGWQDIKPIAAELLKRLPLQSNPAKDGVWGTFNIRGHFYSFRVRMGGITVDFVDVRNVTRDDGLNVSRETFGGTTDLETTWDIAQECAALKLRGTTISSMAMTDYIDGDYAGFKRHFPPLDKEVYHRMRPAYYGAIVYSKPGECRDCRSWDVNSLYPSIMRDAPMPVDAPVWYGGKYRYDADYPLHIDVITFDARLKAGKTATLTNILPVWGYEGERLDSTLGVVTMPVTDVDWETLTENYDIHVWEHVGGWKFRKSHGLYYTYVDKWFHVKQTATGERRQMAKLLLNSLVGKFGASLYRPMLHPKPSADGGVDFTVDKPESANSLAWLPTAAYVNAYGRRILSRAMNANADRVLYADTDGMILEGLDAPMGIETDARKLGAWKNDHTYERLRILGNRKYCGVETDGDTVMRLSGVHRAAPIPYDEFLPGARHLNDDGHTFVL
;
A
#
# COMPACT_ATOMS: atom_id res chain seq x y z
N MET A 1 21.76 6.44 21.07
CA MET A 1 21.59 6.34 19.60
C MET A 1 21.91 7.72 19.05
N ARG A 2 22.85 7.87 18.10
CA ARG A 2 23.20 9.20 17.57
C ARG A 2 21.97 9.81 16.88
N GLU A 3 21.83 11.14 16.96
CA GLU A 3 20.76 11.88 16.29
C GLU A 3 20.80 11.61 14.78
N ARG A 4 19.64 11.65 14.11
CA ARG A 4 19.57 11.66 12.65
C ARG A 4 18.90 12.94 12.18
N ARG A 5 19.63 13.77 11.44
CA ARG A 5 19.14 15.04 10.88
C ARG A 5 18.67 14.85 9.44
N ALA A 6 17.67 15.63 9.05
CA ALA A 6 17.14 15.65 7.69
C ALA A 6 17.98 16.57 6.79
N ALA A 7 18.05 16.21 5.51
CA ALA A 7 18.62 16.95 4.39
C ALA A 7 17.77 16.65 3.14
N ALA A 8 17.77 17.52 2.14
CA ALA A 8 17.09 17.33 0.86
C ALA A 8 18.02 17.59 -0.32
N THR A 9 17.73 17.01 -1.49
CA THR A 9 18.46 17.27 -2.72
C THR A 9 17.61 17.12 -3.96
N ASP A 10 17.92 17.92 -4.98
CA ASP A 10 17.39 17.85 -6.35
C ASP A 10 18.41 17.29 -7.35
N GLY A 11 19.52 16.74 -6.86
CA GLY A 11 20.64 16.22 -7.66
C GLY A 11 21.74 17.22 -7.98
N ALA A 12 21.47 18.53 -7.86
CA ALA A 12 22.47 19.58 -8.03
C ALA A 12 22.85 20.22 -6.69
N THR A 13 21.86 20.43 -5.82
CA THR A 13 21.97 21.16 -4.57
C THR A 13 21.63 20.24 -3.41
N LEU A 14 22.40 20.31 -2.33
CA LEU A 14 22.15 19.70 -1.04
C LEU A 14 21.66 20.79 -0.08
N LEU A 15 20.45 20.65 0.42
CA LEU A 15 19.86 21.52 1.44
C LEU A 15 19.89 20.83 2.80
N THR A 16 20.41 21.54 3.80
CA THR A 16 20.45 21.13 5.20
C THR A 16 19.92 22.25 6.09
N ASN A 17 19.78 22.00 7.40
CA ASN A 17 19.45 23.07 8.36
C ASN A 17 20.50 24.21 8.37
N ASP A 18 21.75 23.92 7.99
CA ASP A 18 22.86 24.89 8.02
C ASP A 18 22.99 25.67 6.71
N GLY A 19 22.16 25.37 5.70
CA GLY A 19 22.14 26.05 4.41
C GLY A 19 22.22 25.11 3.20
N MET A 20 22.43 25.71 2.03
CA MET A 20 22.54 25.04 0.74
C MET A 20 23.99 24.98 0.27
N GLU A 21 24.38 23.85 -0.31
CA GLU A 21 25.67 23.67 -0.99
C GLU A 21 25.55 22.72 -2.20
N PRO A 22 26.50 22.74 -3.16
CA PRO A 22 26.45 21.79 -4.28
C PRO A 22 26.57 20.33 -3.84
N LEU A 23 25.75 19.45 -4.40
CA LEU A 23 25.81 18.01 -4.15
C LEU A 23 27.08 17.43 -4.82
N THR A 24 28.06 17.06 -4.00
CA THR A 24 29.31 16.44 -4.46
C THR A 24 29.71 15.28 -3.57
N ALA A 25 30.54 14.35 -4.07
CA ALA A 25 31.09 13.28 -3.24
C ALA A 25 31.85 13.80 -2.00
N ASN A 26 32.52 14.96 -2.12
CA ASN A 26 33.19 15.62 -1.00
C ASN A 26 32.20 16.14 0.04
N ALA A 27 31.06 16.70 -0.38
CA ALA A 27 29.98 17.10 0.53
C ALA A 27 29.44 15.90 1.31
N VAL A 28 29.17 14.79 0.62
CA VAL A 28 28.72 13.54 1.27
C VAL A 28 29.75 13.02 2.28
N ILE A 29 31.04 13.01 1.92
CA ILE A 29 32.10 12.59 2.84
C ILE A 29 32.18 13.53 4.05
N ARG A 30 32.06 14.85 3.86
CA ARG A 30 32.03 15.83 4.96
C ARG A 30 30.86 15.58 5.91
N LEU A 31 29.67 15.26 5.40
CA LEU A 31 28.52 14.88 6.25
C LEU A 31 28.83 13.65 7.12
N THR A 32 29.72 12.75 6.71
CA THR A 32 30.15 11.60 7.54
C THR A 32 31.12 11.98 8.67
N MET A 33 31.66 13.20 8.66
CA MET A 33 32.59 13.70 9.68
C MET A 33 31.88 14.37 10.88
N PHE A 34 30.55 14.52 10.80
CA PHE A 34 29.75 15.06 11.91
C PHE A 34 29.56 14.06 13.06
N ASP A 35 28.95 14.50 14.16
CA ASP A 35 28.63 13.66 15.32
C ASP A 35 27.21 13.04 15.24
N TYR A 36 26.45 13.35 14.19
CA TYR A 36 25.10 12.86 13.91
C TYR A 36 25.00 12.15 12.54
N HIS A 37 23.98 11.31 12.38
CA HIS A 37 23.62 10.73 11.07
C HIS A 37 22.86 11.74 10.22
N THR A 38 23.00 11.67 8.89
CA THR A 38 22.24 12.53 7.97
C THR A 38 21.39 11.68 7.04
N ARG A 39 20.11 12.01 6.89
CA ARG A 39 19.24 11.44 5.87
C ARG A 39 18.98 12.46 4.79
N VAL A 40 19.41 12.16 3.58
CA VAL A 40 19.19 12.99 2.41
C VAL A 40 18.00 12.46 1.62
N TRP A 41 16.97 13.27 1.50
CA TRP A 41 15.78 12.98 0.70
C TRP A 41 16.00 13.46 -0.74
N CYS A 42 15.91 12.55 -1.70
CA CYS A 42 16.10 12.82 -3.12
C CYS A 42 14.77 13.11 -3.79
N ALA A 43 14.67 14.25 -4.46
CA ALA A 43 13.49 14.68 -5.20
C ALA A 43 13.16 13.77 -6.39
N HIS A 44 14.17 13.34 -7.14
CA HIS A 44 14.06 12.47 -8.32
C HIS A 44 14.66 11.08 -8.09
N GLY A 45 14.85 10.71 -6.82
CA GLY A 45 15.32 9.40 -6.42
C GLY A 45 16.74 9.11 -6.90
N TRP A 46 16.93 7.99 -7.61
CA TRP A 46 18.27 7.57 -8.05
C TRP A 46 18.91 8.56 -9.02
N GLN A 47 18.13 9.32 -9.79
CA GLN A 47 18.66 10.28 -10.76
C GLN A 47 19.51 11.36 -10.08
N ASP A 48 19.14 11.79 -8.87
CA ASP A 48 19.85 12.84 -8.12
C ASP A 48 21.24 12.39 -7.67
N ILE A 49 21.36 11.12 -7.29
CA ILE A 49 22.60 10.57 -6.72
C ILE A 49 23.48 9.88 -7.76
N LYS A 50 22.90 9.37 -8.85
CA LYS A 50 23.64 8.64 -9.90
C LYS A 50 24.94 9.34 -10.35
N PRO A 51 24.99 10.67 -10.54
CA PRO A 51 26.21 11.37 -10.95
C PRO A 51 27.36 11.23 -9.94
N ILE A 52 27.06 11.27 -8.64
CA ILE A 52 28.07 11.19 -7.57
C ILE A 52 28.29 9.78 -7.04
N ALA A 53 27.37 8.85 -7.30
CA ALA A 53 27.44 7.48 -6.81
C ALA A 53 28.67 6.74 -7.34
N ALA A 54 29.00 6.90 -8.62
CA ALA A 54 30.17 6.28 -9.23
C ALA A 54 31.47 6.75 -8.55
N GLU A 55 31.56 8.05 -8.25
CA GLU A 55 32.69 8.65 -7.53
C GLU A 55 32.81 8.07 -6.11
N LEU A 56 31.70 7.98 -5.38
CA LEU A 56 31.67 7.41 -4.02
C LEU A 56 32.05 5.92 -4.01
N LEU A 57 31.54 5.14 -4.97
CA LEU A 57 31.85 3.72 -5.12
C LEU A 57 33.31 3.45 -5.52
N LYS A 58 33.99 4.40 -6.17
CA LYS A 58 35.44 4.32 -6.44
C LYS A 58 36.29 4.66 -5.21
N ARG A 59 35.83 5.59 -4.38
CA ARG A 59 36.57 6.11 -3.23
C ARG A 59 36.40 5.27 -1.95
N LEU A 60 35.30 4.53 -1.85
CA LEU A 60 34.91 3.82 -0.62
C LEU A 60 34.61 2.35 -0.91
N PRO A 61 34.89 1.43 0.04
CA PRO A 61 34.65 0.01 -0.18
C PRO A 61 33.15 -0.29 -0.28
N LEU A 62 32.77 -1.15 -1.23
CA LEU A 62 31.43 -1.73 -1.26
C LEU A 62 31.28 -2.74 -0.13
N GLN A 63 30.23 -2.62 0.67
CA GLN A 63 29.96 -3.53 1.78
C GLN A 63 28.89 -4.55 1.41
N SER A 64 28.86 -5.68 2.13
CA SER A 64 27.72 -6.62 2.15
C SER A 64 26.84 -6.46 3.39
N ASN A 65 27.30 -5.66 4.35
CA ASN A 65 26.62 -5.38 5.60
C ASN A 65 26.56 -3.86 5.82
N PRO A 66 25.35 -3.26 5.89
CA PRO A 66 25.19 -1.81 6.01
C PRO A 66 25.60 -1.23 7.38
N ALA A 67 26.07 -2.06 8.33
CA ALA A 67 26.67 -1.64 9.58
C ALA A 67 28.19 -1.39 9.50
N LYS A 68 28.85 -1.83 8.41
CA LYS A 68 30.27 -1.60 8.16
C LYS A 68 30.51 -0.28 7.42
N ASP A 69 31.68 0.30 7.62
CA ASP A 69 32.10 1.51 6.91
C ASP A 69 32.31 1.21 5.42
N GLY A 70 31.81 2.10 4.55
CA GLY A 70 31.78 1.93 3.11
C GLY A 70 30.44 2.34 2.49
N VAL A 71 30.16 1.79 1.32
CA VAL A 71 28.95 2.06 0.53
C VAL A 71 28.03 0.85 0.52
N TRP A 72 26.72 1.09 0.61
CA TRP A 72 25.68 0.08 0.49
C TRP A 72 24.45 0.67 -0.18
N GLY A 73 23.90 0.03 -1.21
CA GLY A 73 22.66 0.47 -1.86
C GLY A 73 21.69 -0.67 -2.08
N THR A 74 20.41 -0.35 -2.21
CA THR A 74 19.32 -1.32 -2.34
C THR A 74 18.25 -0.84 -3.31
N PHE A 75 17.95 -1.68 -4.29
CA PHE A 75 16.91 -1.46 -5.30
C PHE A 75 16.07 -2.73 -5.46
N ASN A 76 14.86 -2.63 -6.01
CA ASN A 76 14.16 -3.82 -6.47
C ASN A 76 14.64 -4.25 -7.87
N ILE A 77 14.24 -5.44 -8.33
CA ILE A 77 14.58 -5.96 -9.67
C ILE A 77 13.99 -5.18 -10.84
N ARG A 78 13.03 -4.27 -10.60
CA ARG A 78 12.47 -3.34 -11.59
C ARG A 78 13.19 -1.98 -11.59
N GLY A 79 14.30 -1.85 -10.88
CA GLY A 79 15.10 -0.62 -10.81
C GLY A 79 14.59 0.44 -9.82
N HIS A 80 13.55 0.15 -9.04
CA HIS A 80 13.04 1.08 -8.03
C HIS A 80 14.06 1.27 -6.89
N PHE A 81 14.39 2.53 -6.60
CA PHE A 81 15.41 2.94 -5.63
C PHE A 81 14.85 3.03 -4.22
N TYR A 82 15.41 2.24 -3.28
CA TYR A 82 15.03 2.33 -1.87
C TYR A 82 16.00 3.15 -1.04
N SER A 83 17.30 2.88 -1.18
CA SER A 83 18.32 3.63 -0.44
C SER A 83 19.72 3.47 -1.00
N PHE A 84 20.55 4.48 -0.76
CA PHE A 84 22.00 4.42 -0.95
C PHE A 84 22.66 5.03 0.30
N ARG A 85 23.59 4.29 0.89
CA ARG A 85 24.17 4.60 2.19
C ARG A 85 25.68 4.73 2.06
N VAL A 86 26.21 5.79 2.65
CA VAL A 86 27.63 5.99 2.90
C VAL A 86 27.86 5.97 4.41
N ARG A 87 28.79 5.17 4.90
CA ARG A 87 29.10 5.05 6.33
C ARG A 87 30.61 5.17 6.55
N MET A 88 31.03 6.05 7.46
CA MET A 88 32.44 6.23 7.85
C MET A 88 32.49 6.61 9.34
N GLY A 89 33.42 6.03 10.11
CA GLY A 89 33.56 6.37 11.54
C GLY A 89 32.30 6.10 12.35
N GLY A 90 31.48 5.14 11.89
CA GLY A 90 30.17 4.85 12.46
C GLY A 90 29.07 5.89 12.20
N ILE A 91 29.37 6.99 11.50
CA ILE A 91 28.40 7.99 11.03
C ILE A 91 27.86 7.56 9.67
N THR A 92 26.61 7.94 9.38
CA THR A 92 25.91 7.43 8.21
C THR A 92 25.19 8.57 7.52
N VAL A 93 25.36 8.62 6.20
CA VAL A 93 24.59 9.43 5.27
C VAL A 93 23.76 8.48 4.43
N ASP A 94 22.42 8.52 4.57
CA ASP A 94 21.51 7.68 3.80
C ASP A 94 20.63 8.51 2.86
N PHE A 95 20.75 8.24 1.57
CA PHE A 95 19.92 8.77 0.50
C PHE A 95 18.69 7.90 0.32
N VAL A 96 17.52 8.53 0.21
CA VAL A 96 16.23 7.87 0.04
C VAL A 96 15.36 8.65 -0.95
N ASP A 97 14.54 7.97 -1.73
CA ASP A 97 13.57 8.61 -2.62
C ASP A 97 12.38 9.16 -1.81
N VAL A 98 12.08 10.45 -1.93
CA VAL A 98 10.94 11.07 -1.23
C VAL A 98 9.59 10.51 -1.68
N ARG A 99 9.49 10.07 -2.94
CA ARG A 99 8.27 9.46 -3.51
C ARG A 99 7.94 8.11 -2.88
N ASN A 100 8.91 7.46 -2.22
CA ASN A 100 8.64 6.28 -1.40
C ASN A 100 7.81 6.58 -0.14
N VAL A 101 7.70 7.85 0.23
CA VAL A 101 6.85 8.33 1.33
C VAL A 101 5.50 8.80 0.81
N THR A 102 5.50 9.69 -0.18
CA THR A 102 4.25 10.29 -0.67
C THR A 102 3.41 9.31 -1.50
N ARG A 103 4.06 8.34 -2.17
CA ARG A 103 3.48 7.43 -3.17
C ARG A 103 2.94 8.14 -4.41
N ASP A 104 3.41 9.35 -4.64
CA ASP A 104 3.08 10.10 -5.84
C ASP A 104 4.03 9.72 -6.99
N ASP A 105 3.54 9.73 -8.22
CA ASP A 105 4.36 9.47 -9.41
C ASP A 105 5.39 10.60 -9.65
N GLY A 106 5.07 11.82 -9.19
CA GLY A 106 5.92 13.01 -9.27
C GLY A 106 5.68 14.00 -8.14
N LEU A 107 6.65 14.91 -7.93
CA LEU A 107 6.60 15.92 -6.87
C LEU A 107 5.64 17.07 -7.15
N ASN A 108 5.19 17.23 -8.39
CA ASN A 108 4.11 18.15 -8.75
C ASN A 108 2.83 17.85 -7.96
N VAL A 109 2.47 16.57 -7.78
CA VAL A 109 1.33 16.15 -6.96
C VAL A 109 1.61 16.43 -5.48
N SER A 110 2.82 16.09 -5.02
CA SER A 110 3.21 16.34 -3.64
C SER A 110 3.17 17.84 -3.31
N ARG A 111 3.52 18.72 -4.24
CA ARG A 111 3.54 20.18 -4.04
C ARG A 111 2.18 20.76 -3.66
N GLU A 112 1.10 20.22 -4.21
CA GLU A 112 -0.27 20.66 -3.88
C GLU A 112 -0.61 20.43 -2.40
N THR A 113 0.00 19.42 -1.78
CA THR A 113 -0.28 19.03 -0.38
C THR A 113 0.80 19.48 0.60
N PHE A 114 2.06 19.44 0.19
CA PHE A 114 3.23 19.68 1.02
C PHE A 114 3.90 21.04 0.78
N GLY A 115 3.43 21.82 -0.19
CA GLY A 115 4.00 23.13 -0.48
C GLY A 115 5.34 23.07 -1.22
N GLY A 116 6.06 24.20 -1.20
CA GLY A 116 7.32 24.41 -1.92
C GLY A 116 7.15 24.98 -3.33
N THR A 117 8.00 25.92 -3.71
CA THR A 117 8.02 26.51 -5.07
C THR A 117 8.89 25.72 -6.05
N THR A 118 9.77 24.87 -5.52
CA THR A 118 10.69 24.00 -6.28
C THR A 118 10.62 22.56 -5.78
N ASP A 119 11.17 21.60 -6.54
CA ASP A 119 11.22 20.19 -6.11
C ASP A 119 12.11 20.02 -4.87
N LEU A 120 13.16 20.83 -4.73
CA LEU A 120 14.04 20.85 -3.56
C LEU A 120 13.29 21.30 -2.30
N GLU A 121 12.52 22.39 -2.40
CA GLU A 121 11.72 22.92 -1.29
C GLU A 121 10.62 21.94 -0.88
N THR A 122 9.84 21.42 -1.84
CA THR A 122 8.80 20.42 -1.54
C THR A 122 9.41 19.18 -0.88
N THR A 123 10.58 18.71 -1.34
CA THR A 123 11.29 17.57 -0.74
C THR A 123 11.75 17.88 0.69
N TRP A 124 12.21 19.11 0.94
CA TRP A 124 12.61 19.56 2.26
C TRP A 124 11.45 19.63 3.24
N ASP A 125 10.30 20.16 2.82
CA ASP A 125 9.10 20.27 3.66
C ASP A 125 8.62 18.86 4.08
N ILE A 126 8.58 17.90 3.14
CA ILE A 126 8.28 16.49 3.44
C ILE A 126 9.30 15.89 4.42
N ALA A 127 10.59 16.16 4.21
CA ALA A 127 11.68 15.66 5.06
C ALA A 127 11.56 16.18 6.49
N GLN A 128 11.24 17.46 6.66
CA GLN A 128 11.06 18.11 7.95
C GLN A 128 9.82 17.60 8.68
N GLU A 129 8.70 17.37 7.98
CA GLU A 129 7.51 16.79 8.60
C GLU A 129 7.78 15.33 9.05
N CYS A 130 8.50 14.54 8.24
CA CYS A 130 8.94 13.21 8.66
C CYS A 130 9.82 13.25 9.91
N ALA A 131 10.73 14.22 10.00
CA ALA A 131 11.61 14.42 11.16
C ALA A 131 10.83 14.88 12.40
N ALA A 132 9.89 15.83 12.25
CA ALA A 132 9.04 16.33 13.32
C ALA A 132 8.17 15.23 13.93
N LEU A 133 7.65 14.33 13.09
CA LEU A 133 6.90 13.14 13.50
C LEU A 133 7.80 11.97 13.96
N LYS A 134 9.13 12.14 13.94
CA LYS A 134 10.14 11.13 14.32
C LYS A 134 10.01 9.82 13.54
N LEU A 135 9.53 9.89 12.30
CA LEU A 135 9.27 8.72 11.47
C LEU A 135 10.59 8.07 11.01
N ARG A 136 10.69 6.75 11.21
CA ARG A 136 11.88 5.96 10.88
C ARG A 136 11.57 4.94 9.80
N GLY A 137 12.26 5.02 8.68
CA GLY A 137 12.08 4.11 7.55
C GLY A 137 12.48 4.74 6.23
N THR A 138 12.66 3.95 5.18
CA THR A 138 12.98 4.46 3.83
C THR A 138 11.75 4.56 2.92
N THR A 139 10.61 4.04 3.39
CA THR A 139 9.32 4.09 2.71
C THR A 139 8.23 4.34 3.74
N ILE A 140 7.08 4.87 3.33
CA ILE A 140 5.93 5.10 4.23
C ILE A 140 5.49 3.81 4.95
N SER A 141 5.51 2.67 4.26
CA SER A 141 5.16 1.38 4.87
C SER A 141 6.19 0.93 5.92
N SER A 142 7.47 1.26 5.73
CA SER A 142 8.52 1.02 6.73
C SER A 142 8.37 1.96 7.93
N MET A 143 8.02 3.22 7.69
CA MET A 143 7.71 4.22 8.73
C MET A 143 6.51 3.81 9.57
N ALA A 144 5.41 3.42 8.92
CA ALA A 144 4.20 2.95 9.58
C ALA A 144 4.49 1.75 10.50
N MET A 145 5.22 0.75 10.00
CA MET A 145 5.60 -0.42 10.81
C MET A 145 6.54 -0.08 11.96
N THR A 146 7.52 0.80 11.74
CA THR A 146 8.46 1.19 12.81
C THR A 146 7.77 2.01 13.90
N ASP A 147 6.85 2.91 13.51
CA ASP A 147 6.01 3.66 14.45
C ASP A 147 5.01 2.75 15.19
N TYR A 148 4.45 1.76 14.51
CA TYR A 148 3.60 0.73 15.13
C TYR A 148 4.33 -0.09 16.19
N ILE A 149 5.57 -0.50 15.89
CA ILE A 149 6.41 -1.28 16.82
C ILE A 149 6.86 -0.40 18.00
N ASP A 150 7.06 0.90 17.77
CA ASP A 150 7.53 1.89 18.75
C ASP A 150 8.76 1.43 19.56
N GLY A 151 9.64 0.67 18.92
CA GLY A 151 10.84 0.10 19.54
C GLY A 151 10.65 -1.23 20.29
N ASP A 152 9.42 -1.70 20.55
CA ASP A 152 9.15 -3.01 21.16
C ASP A 152 9.22 -4.16 20.14
N TYR A 153 10.41 -4.35 19.55
CA TYR A 153 10.64 -5.42 18.58
C TYR A 153 10.50 -6.83 19.20
N ALA A 154 10.72 -6.97 20.50
CA ALA A 154 10.58 -8.24 21.20
C ALA A 154 9.11 -8.63 21.36
N GLY A 155 8.26 -7.70 21.82
CA GLY A 155 6.81 -7.88 21.88
C GLY A 155 6.21 -8.08 20.50
N PHE A 156 6.64 -7.31 19.50
CA PHE A 156 6.22 -7.50 18.11
C PHE A 156 6.50 -8.94 17.62
N LYS A 157 7.73 -9.45 17.78
CA LYS A 157 8.09 -10.81 17.35
C LYS A 157 7.37 -11.90 18.14
N ARG A 158 6.99 -11.65 19.40
CA ARG A 158 6.18 -12.57 20.19
C ARG A 158 4.78 -12.71 19.60
N HIS A 159 4.16 -11.59 19.24
CA HIS A 159 2.79 -11.57 18.69
C HIS A 159 2.74 -11.96 17.20
N PHE A 160 3.79 -11.65 16.45
CA PHE A 160 3.90 -11.88 15.01
C PHE A 160 5.16 -12.70 14.70
N PRO A 161 5.23 -13.96 15.14
CA PRO A 161 6.40 -14.79 14.91
C PRO A 161 6.60 -15.04 13.41
N PRO A 162 7.84 -15.02 12.89
CA PRO A 162 8.13 -15.29 11.49
C PRO A 162 7.51 -16.62 11.06
N LEU A 163 6.88 -16.64 9.88
CA LEU A 163 6.35 -17.87 9.30
C LEU A 163 7.48 -18.68 8.67
N ASP A 164 7.40 -20.01 8.84
CA ASP A 164 8.23 -20.92 8.06
C ASP A 164 7.98 -20.72 6.55
N LYS A 165 9.01 -20.96 5.73
CA LYS A 165 8.95 -20.75 4.29
C LYS A 165 7.82 -21.56 3.65
N GLU A 166 7.69 -22.84 3.97
CA GLU A 166 6.67 -23.70 3.38
C GLU A 166 5.26 -23.25 3.80
N VAL A 167 5.09 -22.94 5.10
CA VAL A 167 3.84 -22.40 5.65
C VAL A 167 3.44 -21.11 4.95
N TYR A 168 4.37 -20.16 4.79
CA TYR A 168 4.12 -18.91 4.10
C TYR A 168 3.66 -19.14 2.65
N HIS A 169 4.37 -19.97 1.88
CA HIS A 169 4.02 -20.21 0.47
C HIS A 169 2.66 -20.89 0.33
N ARG A 170 2.34 -21.87 1.18
CA ARG A 170 1.05 -22.56 1.15
C ARG A 170 -0.11 -21.68 1.62
N MET A 171 0.13 -20.71 2.52
CA MET A 171 -0.88 -19.78 3.03
C MET A 171 -1.06 -18.54 2.14
N ARG A 172 -0.02 -18.14 1.38
CA ARG A 172 0.00 -16.90 0.58
C ARG A 172 -1.19 -16.72 -0.37
N PRO A 173 -1.75 -17.77 -1.01
CA PRO A 173 -2.93 -17.61 -1.87
C PRO A 173 -4.19 -17.14 -1.12
N ALA A 174 -4.29 -17.29 0.20
CA ALA A 174 -5.40 -16.74 0.99
C ALA A 174 -5.36 -15.20 1.06
N TYR A 175 -4.20 -14.60 0.79
CA TYR A 175 -4.07 -13.15 0.67
C TYR A 175 -4.20 -12.71 -0.78
N TYR A 176 -5.43 -12.40 -1.17
CA TYR A 176 -5.76 -11.80 -2.47
C TYR A 176 -6.41 -10.43 -2.31
N GLY A 177 -6.47 -9.69 -3.41
CA GLY A 177 -6.84 -8.27 -3.43
C GLY A 177 -8.32 -7.99 -3.13
N ALA A 178 -8.67 -6.71 -3.19
CA ALA A 178 -9.99 -6.18 -2.86
C ALA A 178 -10.98 -6.28 -4.03
N ILE A 179 -12.29 -6.20 -3.74
CA ILE A 179 -13.34 -6.27 -4.77
C ILE A 179 -13.23 -5.04 -5.68
N VAL A 180 -13.29 -5.28 -6.98
CA VAL A 180 -13.42 -4.25 -8.00
C VAL A 180 -14.58 -4.68 -8.90
N TYR A 181 -15.49 -3.76 -9.16
CA TYR A 181 -16.67 -3.95 -9.98
C TYR A 181 -16.95 -2.66 -10.74
N SER A 182 -17.34 -2.78 -12.00
CA SER A 182 -17.84 -1.65 -12.77
C SER A 182 -18.94 -2.11 -13.73
N LYS A 183 -19.96 -1.27 -13.87
CA LYS A 183 -20.99 -1.36 -14.89
C LYS A 183 -20.78 -0.21 -15.87
N PRO A 184 -20.10 -0.43 -17.02
CA PRO A 184 -19.85 0.63 -17.99
C PRO A 184 -21.17 1.25 -18.48
N GLY A 185 -21.14 2.55 -18.69
CA GLY A 185 -22.31 3.30 -19.13
C GLY A 185 -22.37 4.70 -18.55
N GLU A 186 -23.49 5.35 -18.81
CA GLU A 186 -23.82 6.67 -18.28
C GLU A 186 -25.00 6.57 -17.32
N CYS A 187 -24.94 7.34 -16.24
CA CYS A 187 -26.01 7.43 -15.26
C CYS A 187 -26.14 8.88 -14.78
N ARG A 188 -27.34 9.26 -14.34
CA ARG A 188 -27.62 10.55 -13.72
C ARG A 188 -27.94 10.35 -12.26
N ASP A 189 -27.79 11.41 -11.47
CA ASP A 189 -28.19 11.44 -10.06
C ASP A 189 -27.62 10.26 -9.25
N CYS A 190 -26.28 10.21 -9.14
CA CYS A 190 -25.57 9.14 -8.45
C CYS A 190 -24.90 9.64 -7.17
N ARG A 191 -24.65 8.75 -6.21
CA ARG A 191 -23.83 9.05 -5.03
C ARG A 191 -22.72 8.03 -4.84
N SER A 192 -21.51 8.51 -4.58
CA SER A 192 -20.44 7.64 -4.11
C SER A 192 -20.40 7.59 -2.59
N TRP A 193 -20.15 6.40 -2.09
CA TRP A 193 -20.00 6.11 -0.67
C TRP A 193 -18.66 5.46 -0.45
N ASP A 194 -17.89 5.96 0.51
CA ASP A 194 -16.54 5.49 0.82
C ASP A 194 -16.41 5.25 2.33
N VAL A 195 -15.80 4.14 2.73
CA VAL A 195 -15.60 3.85 4.14
C VAL A 195 -14.44 4.68 4.69
N ASN A 196 -14.70 5.42 5.77
CA ASN A 196 -13.69 6.19 6.47
C ASN A 196 -12.58 5.28 7.03
N SER A 197 -11.48 5.13 6.26
CA SER A 197 -10.31 4.33 6.63
C SER A 197 -10.66 2.86 6.92
N LEU A 198 -11.21 2.16 5.92
CA LEU A 198 -11.65 0.75 6.01
C LEU A 198 -10.62 -0.18 6.67
N TYR A 199 -9.40 -0.22 6.13
CA TYR A 199 -8.38 -1.13 6.65
C TYR A 199 -7.95 -0.80 8.09
N PRO A 200 -7.69 0.47 8.45
CA PRO A 200 -7.49 0.86 9.84
C PRO A 200 -8.67 0.51 10.77
N SER A 201 -9.92 0.73 10.35
CA SER A 201 -11.08 0.40 11.19
C SER A 201 -11.17 -1.10 11.45
N ILE A 202 -10.90 -1.93 10.43
CA ILE A 202 -10.84 -3.38 10.56
C ILE A 202 -9.71 -3.80 11.52
N MET A 203 -8.50 -3.26 11.38
CA MET A 203 -7.39 -3.54 12.30
C MET A 203 -7.75 -3.19 13.75
N ARG A 204 -8.50 -2.10 13.94
CA ARG A 204 -8.94 -1.66 15.24
C ARG A 204 -10.06 -2.52 15.80
N ASP A 205 -11.12 -2.83 15.05
CA ASP A 205 -12.34 -3.36 15.68
C ASP A 205 -12.52 -4.87 15.51
N ALA A 206 -11.95 -5.46 14.45
CA ALA A 206 -12.18 -6.87 14.13
C ALA A 206 -11.24 -7.83 14.89
N PRO A 207 -11.66 -9.09 15.13
CA PRO A 207 -10.77 -10.13 15.64
C PRO A 207 -9.62 -10.38 14.66
N MET A 208 -8.38 -10.24 15.14
CA MET A 208 -7.17 -10.41 14.31
C MET A 208 -6.33 -11.61 14.76
N PRO A 209 -5.71 -12.35 13.83
CA PRO A 209 -4.83 -13.46 14.17
C PRO A 209 -3.57 -12.96 14.90
N VAL A 210 -3.08 -13.76 15.84
CA VAL A 210 -1.85 -13.54 16.60
C VAL A 210 -1.19 -14.89 16.92
N ASP A 211 0.09 -14.84 17.29
CA ASP A 211 0.94 -15.99 17.64
C ASP A 211 1.22 -16.94 16.48
N ALA A 212 1.99 -18.00 16.74
CA ALA A 212 2.31 -18.98 15.73
C ALA A 212 1.06 -19.78 15.29
N PRO A 213 0.84 -19.98 13.98
CA PRO A 213 -0.25 -20.82 13.51
C PRO A 213 -0.09 -22.27 13.92
N VAL A 214 -1.18 -22.95 14.24
CA VAL A 214 -1.21 -24.39 14.51
C VAL A 214 -1.90 -25.11 13.35
N TRP A 215 -1.20 -26.06 12.73
CA TRP A 215 -1.79 -26.89 11.68
C TRP A 215 -2.81 -27.88 12.25
N TYR A 216 -3.91 -28.10 11.54
CA TYR A 216 -4.87 -29.19 11.77
C TYR A 216 -5.19 -29.89 10.46
N GLY A 217 -5.54 -31.18 10.52
CA GLY A 217 -5.99 -31.97 9.37
C GLY A 217 -7.52 -32.10 9.33
N GLY A 218 -8.07 -32.18 8.12
CA GLY A 218 -9.52 -32.31 7.94
C GLY A 218 -10.29 -30.99 8.13
N LYS A 219 -11.59 -31.11 8.39
CA LYS A 219 -12.47 -29.97 8.68
C LYS A 219 -12.13 -29.36 10.04
N TYR A 220 -12.01 -28.03 10.10
CA TYR A 220 -11.88 -27.31 11.36
C TYR A 220 -13.00 -27.70 12.33
N ARG A 221 -12.62 -27.89 13.60
CA ARG A 221 -13.54 -28.06 14.73
C ARG A 221 -13.32 -26.89 15.65
N TYR A 222 -14.42 -26.25 16.06
CA TYR A 222 -14.35 -25.07 16.90
C TYR A 222 -13.43 -25.29 18.09
N ASP A 223 -12.50 -24.36 18.24
CA ASP A 223 -11.49 -24.32 19.28
C ASP A 223 -11.53 -22.92 19.90
N ALA A 224 -11.93 -22.83 21.17
CA ALA A 224 -12.07 -21.56 21.86
C ALA A 224 -10.73 -20.80 21.99
N ASP A 225 -9.62 -21.52 22.07
CA ASP A 225 -8.28 -20.92 22.14
C ASP A 225 -7.78 -20.48 20.75
N TYR A 226 -8.25 -21.13 19.69
CA TYR A 226 -7.88 -20.84 18.30
C TYR A 226 -9.11 -20.65 17.41
N PRO A 227 -9.88 -19.57 17.62
CA PRO A 227 -11.18 -19.38 16.96
C PRO A 227 -11.08 -18.91 15.50
N LEU A 228 -9.93 -18.41 15.08
CA LEU A 228 -9.69 -17.95 13.71
C LEU A 228 -8.96 -19.04 12.93
N HIS A 229 -9.29 -19.23 11.66
CA HIS A 229 -8.62 -20.23 10.84
C HIS A 229 -8.53 -19.87 9.35
N ILE A 230 -7.50 -20.42 8.70
CA ILE A 230 -7.36 -20.46 7.25
C ILE A 230 -7.41 -21.93 6.85
N ASP A 231 -8.52 -22.35 6.24
CA ASP A 231 -8.74 -23.71 5.75
C ASP A 231 -8.15 -23.88 4.35
N VAL A 232 -7.61 -25.06 4.06
CA VAL A 232 -7.33 -25.54 2.70
C VAL A 232 -8.48 -26.46 2.30
N ILE A 233 -9.26 -26.03 1.32
CA ILE A 233 -10.49 -26.70 0.90
C ILE A 233 -10.44 -26.98 -0.60
N THR A 234 -10.91 -28.17 -0.99
CA THR A 234 -11.16 -28.54 -2.39
C THR A 234 -12.65 -28.37 -2.67
N PHE A 235 -13.03 -27.43 -3.54
CA PHE A 235 -14.42 -27.09 -3.82
C PHE A 235 -14.64 -26.61 -5.25
N ASP A 236 -15.90 -26.63 -5.69
CA ASP A 236 -16.38 -25.82 -6.81
C ASP A 236 -17.50 -24.89 -6.36
N ALA A 237 -17.65 -23.76 -7.03
CA ALA A 237 -18.62 -22.75 -6.66
C ALA A 237 -19.24 -22.06 -7.88
N ARG A 238 -20.52 -21.68 -7.78
CA ARG A 238 -21.26 -20.89 -8.77
C ARG A 238 -21.99 -19.73 -8.11
N LEU A 239 -21.94 -18.55 -8.70
CA LEU A 239 -22.52 -17.34 -8.14
C LEU A 239 -24.05 -17.50 -8.04
N LYS A 240 -24.59 -17.16 -6.88
CA LYS A 240 -26.04 -17.12 -6.66
C LYS A 240 -26.63 -15.94 -7.42
N ALA A 241 -27.86 -16.10 -7.90
CA ALA A 241 -28.58 -15.02 -8.58
C ALA A 241 -28.65 -13.75 -7.71
N GLY A 242 -28.28 -12.61 -8.28
CA GLY A 242 -28.32 -11.30 -7.61
C GLY A 242 -27.30 -11.11 -6.48
N LYS A 243 -26.28 -11.97 -6.37
CA LYS A 243 -25.18 -11.83 -5.40
C LYS A 243 -23.93 -11.22 -6.02
N THR A 244 -23.08 -10.69 -5.16
CA THR A 244 -21.81 -10.06 -5.54
C THR A 244 -20.76 -11.12 -5.78
N ALA A 245 -20.09 -11.06 -6.93
CA ALA A 245 -18.94 -11.92 -7.19
C ALA A 245 -17.75 -11.53 -6.29
N THR A 246 -17.26 -12.48 -5.48
CA THR A 246 -16.15 -12.29 -4.53
C THR A 246 -14.96 -13.20 -4.80
N LEU A 247 -15.13 -14.27 -5.59
CA LEU A 247 -14.02 -15.12 -6.04
C LEU A 247 -13.01 -14.31 -6.84
N THR A 248 -11.76 -14.36 -6.42
CA THR A 248 -10.64 -13.83 -7.24
C THR A 248 -10.38 -14.77 -8.41
N ASN A 249 -9.87 -14.24 -9.52
CA ASN A 249 -9.32 -15.11 -10.54
C ASN A 249 -8.11 -15.87 -9.95
N ILE A 250 -8.29 -17.18 -9.78
CA ILE A 250 -7.31 -18.12 -9.24
C ILE A 250 -6.42 -18.74 -10.34
N LEU A 251 -6.74 -18.49 -11.61
CA LEU A 251 -5.91 -18.91 -12.73
C LEU A 251 -4.85 -17.83 -12.99
N PRO A 252 -3.54 -18.18 -12.99
CA PRO A 252 -2.46 -17.23 -13.27
C PRO A 252 -2.38 -16.83 -14.77
N VAL A 253 -3.47 -17.05 -15.52
CA VAL A 253 -3.49 -16.89 -16.96
C VAL A 253 -3.94 -15.46 -17.29
N TRP A 254 -2.94 -14.59 -17.47
CA TRP A 254 -2.99 -13.37 -18.30
C TRP A 254 -4.00 -12.28 -17.89
N GLY A 255 -3.50 -11.18 -17.31
CA GLY A 255 -4.05 -9.84 -17.54
C GLY A 255 -5.39 -9.45 -16.90
N TYR A 256 -6.12 -10.35 -16.25
CA TYR A 256 -7.40 -10.03 -15.60
C TYR A 256 -7.24 -9.55 -14.15
N GLU A 257 -6.40 -8.54 -13.91
CA GLU A 257 -6.46 -7.78 -12.65
C GLU A 257 -7.75 -6.94 -12.66
N GLY A 258 -8.83 -7.45 -12.05
CA GLY A 258 -9.99 -6.63 -11.72
C GLY A 258 -11.36 -7.26 -11.92
N GLU A 259 -11.47 -8.44 -12.53
CA GLU A 259 -12.76 -9.13 -12.67
C GLU A 259 -12.91 -10.24 -11.64
N ARG A 260 -14.08 -10.26 -10.98
CA ARG A 260 -14.46 -11.29 -10.02
C ARG A 260 -15.21 -12.40 -10.75
N LEU A 261 -14.93 -13.65 -10.40
CA LEU A 261 -15.44 -14.79 -11.16
C LEU A 261 -16.83 -15.21 -10.68
N ASP A 262 -17.71 -15.52 -11.61
CA ASP A 262 -19.03 -16.10 -11.33
C ASP A 262 -18.96 -17.60 -11.01
N SER A 263 -17.83 -18.26 -11.26
CA SER A 263 -17.60 -19.63 -10.83
C SER A 263 -16.11 -19.93 -10.70
N THR A 264 -15.77 -21.05 -10.05
CA THR A 264 -14.38 -21.54 -9.98
C THR A 264 -13.88 -22.14 -11.30
N LEU A 265 -14.72 -22.24 -12.34
CA LEU A 265 -14.42 -22.86 -13.63
C LEU A 265 -13.97 -24.34 -13.52
N GLY A 266 -14.35 -25.01 -12.44
CA GLY A 266 -13.94 -26.38 -12.12
C GLY A 266 -13.67 -26.56 -10.63
N VAL A 267 -13.17 -27.75 -10.26
CA VAL A 267 -12.76 -28.05 -8.88
C VAL A 267 -11.39 -27.44 -8.61
N VAL A 268 -11.27 -26.71 -7.50
CA VAL A 268 -10.02 -26.05 -7.10
C VAL A 268 -9.69 -26.31 -5.64
N THR A 269 -8.41 -26.33 -5.32
CA THR A 269 -7.91 -26.46 -3.95
C THR A 269 -7.13 -25.20 -3.58
N MET A 270 -7.60 -24.47 -2.56
CA MET A 270 -6.93 -23.24 -2.13
C MET A 270 -7.11 -22.97 -0.64
N PRO A 271 -6.17 -22.23 -0.01
CA PRO A 271 -6.36 -21.71 1.33
C PRO A 271 -7.37 -20.53 1.32
N VAL A 272 -8.30 -20.51 2.27
CA VAL A 272 -9.34 -19.49 2.43
C VAL A 272 -9.47 -19.15 3.91
N THR A 273 -9.55 -17.86 4.26
CA THR A 273 -9.83 -17.43 5.65
C THR A 273 -11.25 -17.84 6.04
N ASP A 274 -11.53 -18.06 7.33
CA ASP A 274 -12.90 -18.32 7.80
C ASP A 274 -13.89 -17.22 7.41
N VAL A 275 -13.41 -15.97 7.39
CA VAL A 275 -14.17 -14.78 6.98
C VAL A 275 -14.50 -14.80 5.48
N ASP A 276 -13.53 -15.15 4.64
CA ASP A 276 -13.77 -15.30 3.20
C ASP A 276 -14.65 -16.52 2.92
N TRP A 277 -14.50 -17.61 3.68
CA TRP A 277 -15.33 -18.79 3.51
C TRP A 277 -16.80 -18.49 3.80
N GLU A 278 -17.10 -17.78 4.89
CA GLU A 278 -18.43 -17.24 5.18
C GLU A 278 -18.92 -16.38 3.99
N THR A 279 -18.11 -15.42 3.56
CA THR A 279 -18.46 -14.51 2.45
C THR A 279 -18.72 -15.27 1.13
N LEU A 280 -17.96 -16.33 0.85
CA LEU A 280 -18.17 -17.19 -0.30
C LEU A 280 -19.49 -17.95 -0.19
N THR A 281 -19.77 -18.57 0.96
CA THR A 281 -21.03 -19.30 1.17
C THR A 281 -22.27 -18.39 1.10
N GLU A 282 -22.15 -17.10 1.44
CA GLU A 282 -23.23 -16.11 1.27
C GLU A 282 -23.54 -15.80 -0.20
N ASN A 283 -22.51 -15.78 -1.05
CA ASN A 283 -22.59 -15.30 -2.43
C ASN A 283 -22.65 -16.43 -3.47
N TYR A 284 -22.17 -17.63 -3.15
CA TYR A 284 -22.05 -18.74 -4.08
C TYR A 284 -22.76 -20.00 -3.57
N ASP A 285 -23.27 -20.79 -4.50
CA ASP A 285 -23.60 -22.19 -4.30
C ASP A 285 -22.31 -23.00 -4.39
N ILE A 286 -21.94 -23.64 -3.27
CA ILE A 286 -20.63 -24.30 -3.11
C ILE A 286 -20.83 -25.79 -2.91
N HIS A 287 -20.09 -26.59 -3.67
CA HIS A 287 -19.93 -28.01 -3.43
C HIS A 287 -18.52 -28.30 -2.91
N VAL A 288 -18.43 -28.85 -1.70
CA VAL A 288 -17.16 -29.20 -1.05
C VAL A 288 -16.83 -30.66 -1.34
N TRP A 289 -15.68 -30.89 -1.99
CA TRP A 289 -15.14 -32.22 -2.26
C TRP A 289 -14.30 -32.73 -1.11
N GLU A 290 -13.50 -31.85 -0.48
CA GLU A 290 -12.58 -32.25 0.58
C GLU A 290 -12.24 -31.06 1.50
N HIS A 291 -12.20 -31.33 2.81
CA HIS A 291 -11.51 -30.47 3.77
C HIS A 291 -10.11 -31.04 4.03
N VAL A 292 -9.08 -30.43 3.46
CA VAL A 292 -7.70 -30.95 3.54
C VAL A 292 -7.13 -30.74 4.95
N GLY A 293 -7.37 -29.57 5.53
CA GLY A 293 -6.78 -29.13 6.79
C GLY A 293 -6.67 -27.61 6.81
N GLY A 294 -5.81 -27.06 7.66
CA GLY A 294 -5.59 -25.63 7.69
C GLY A 294 -4.75 -25.19 8.87
N TRP A 295 -4.64 -23.88 9.03
CA TRP A 295 -4.00 -23.26 10.18
C TRP A 295 -5.04 -22.57 11.05
N LYS A 296 -4.98 -22.79 12.36
CA LYS A 296 -5.79 -22.09 13.35
C LYS A 296 -4.93 -21.12 14.14
N PHE A 297 -5.51 -20.00 14.54
CA PHE A 297 -4.84 -18.86 15.16
C PHE A 297 -5.57 -18.45 16.43
N ARG A 298 -4.79 -18.02 17.44
CA ARG A 298 -5.36 -17.22 18.51
C ARG A 298 -5.87 -15.91 17.94
N LYS A 299 -6.88 -15.33 18.58
CA LYS A 299 -7.34 -13.98 18.25
C LYS A 299 -6.89 -12.97 19.27
N SER A 300 -6.67 -11.74 18.82
CA SER A 300 -6.53 -10.59 19.70
C SER A 300 -7.48 -9.47 19.28
N HIS A 301 -7.95 -8.74 20.28
CA HIS A 301 -8.53 -7.41 20.16
C HIS A 301 -7.58 -6.46 20.91
N GLY A 302 -7.12 -5.38 20.29
CA GLY A 302 -6.30 -4.38 20.98
C GLY A 302 -4.93 -4.12 20.36
N LEU A 303 -4.35 -5.07 19.62
CA LEU A 303 -2.96 -4.96 19.14
C LEU A 303 -2.68 -3.74 18.27
N TYR A 304 -3.72 -3.15 17.69
CA TYR A 304 -3.61 -2.03 16.75
C TYR A 304 -4.25 -0.73 17.26
N TYR A 305 -4.86 -0.73 18.46
CA TYR A 305 -5.69 0.37 18.95
C TYR A 305 -4.88 1.65 19.08
N THR A 306 -3.78 1.60 19.82
CA THR A 306 -2.91 2.76 20.06
C THR A 306 -2.44 3.40 18.77
N TYR A 307 -2.04 2.59 17.78
CA TYR A 307 -1.57 3.09 16.49
C TYR A 307 -2.70 3.72 15.66
N VAL A 308 -3.82 3.01 15.51
CA VAL A 308 -4.95 3.48 14.71
C VAL A 308 -5.56 4.72 15.35
N ASP A 309 -5.81 4.72 16.66
CA ASP A 309 -6.40 5.85 17.38
C ASP A 309 -5.53 7.11 17.30
N LYS A 310 -4.20 6.96 17.50
CA LYS A 310 -3.24 8.06 17.35
C LYS A 310 -3.35 8.71 15.98
N TRP A 311 -3.14 7.93 14.91
CA TRP A 311 -3.06 8.51 13.57
C TRP A 311 -4.42 8.90 13.01
N PHE A 312 -5.50 8.22 13.39
CA PHE A 312 -6.84 8.62 13.01
C PHE A 312 -7.23 9.93 13.67
N HIS A 313 -6.89 10.12 14.96
CA HIS A 313 -7.08 11.41 15.64
C HIS A 313 -6.31 12.53 14.94
N VAL A 314 -5.01 12.34 14.64
CA VAL A 314 -4.22 13.33 13.89
C VAL A 314 -4.82 13.62 12.52
N LYS A 315 -5.27 12.59 11.78
CA LYS A 315 -5.96 12.76 10.49
C LYS A 315 -7.21 13.61 10.65
N GLN A 316 -7.98 13.46 11.73
CA GLN A 316 -9.21 14.22 11.97
C GLN A 316 -8.96 15.66 12.39
N THR A 317 -7.90 15.95 13.13
CA THR A 317 -7.67 17.27 13.76
C THR A 317 -6.66 18.15 13.02
N ALA A 318 -5.70 17.54 12.31
CA ALA A 318 -4.70 18.29 11.56
C ALA A 318 -5.19 18.67 10.15
N THR A 319 -4.46 19.59 9.51
CA THR A 319 -4.63 20.02 8.12
C THR A 319 -3.31 19.89 7.36
N GLY A 320 -3.34 20.06 6.03
CA GLY A 320 -2.14 20.07 5.18
C GLY A 320 -1.28 18.81 5.27
N GLU A 321 0.04 19.00 5.23
CA GLU A 321 1.10 17.99 5.30
C GLU A 321 0.86 16.94 6.39
N ARG A 322 0.57 17.39 7.61
CA ARG A 322 0.42 16.50 8.78
C ARG A 322 -0.79 15.58 8.66
N ARG A 323 -1.91 16.09 8.15
CA ARG A 323 -3.10 15.28 7.86
C ARG A 323 -2.80 14.24 6.78
N GLN A 324 -2.08 14.64 5.73
CA GLN A 324 -1.70 13.73 4.65
C GLN A 324 -0.75 12.63 5.14
N MET A 325 0.23 12.96 5.98
CA MET A 325 1.11 11.97 6.63
C MET A 325 0.34 10.98 7.48
N ALA A 326 -0.59 11.45 8.30
CA ALA A 326 -1.45 10.56 9.09
C ALA A 326 -2.27 9.60 8.20
N LYS A 327 -2.85 10.10 7.10
CA LYS A 327 -3.58 9.27 6.12
C LYS A 327 -2.67 8.21 5.49
N LEU A 328 -1.47 8.60 5.07
CA LEU A 328 -0.50 7.71 4.42
C LEU A 328 0.02 6.64 5.38
N LEU A 329 0.30 6.97 6.64
CA LEU A 329 0.71 6.01 7.67
C LEU A 329 -0.36 4.94 7.93
N LEU A 330 -1.61 5.37 8.19
CA LEU A 330 -2.76 4.49 8.39
C LEU A 330 -2.92 3.49 7.24
N ASN A 331 -2.90 3.98 5.99
CA ASN A 331 -3.12 3.15 4.80
C ASN A 331 -1.93 2.23 4.47
N SER A 332 -0.75 2.48 5.05
CA SER A 332 0.49 1.78 4.69
C SER A 332 0.82 0.60 5.60
N LEU A 333 0.32 0.57 6.83
CA LEU A 333 0.65 -0.46 7.81
C LEU A 333 0.27 -1.87 7.33
N VAL A 334 -0.97 -2.05 6.85
CA VAL A 334 -1.46 -3.35 6.33
C VAL A 334 -0.61 -3.85 5.17
N GLY A 335 -0.26 -2.95 4.25
CA GLY A 335 0.59 -3.28 3.11
C GLY A 335 1.96 -3.80 3.53
N LYS A 336 2.48 -3.35 4.68
CA LYS A 336 3.74 -3.86 5.22
C LYS A 336 3.61 -5.26 5.82
N PHE A 337 2.50 -5.56 6.50
CA PHE A 337 2.19 -6.92 6.96
C PHE A 337 2.06 -7.92 5.79
N GLY A 338 1.53 -7.47 4.64
CA GLY A 338 1.40 -8.28 3.44
C GLY A 338 2.62 -8.25 2.49
N ALA A 339 3.73 -7.63 2.88
CA ALA A 339 4.91 -7.54 2.03
C ALA A 339 5.54 -8.93 1.79
N SER A 340 5.94 -9.21 0.56
CA SER A 340 6.53 -10.52 0.25
C SER A 340 7.87 -10.73 0.96
N LEU A 341 8.03 -11.89 1.59
CA LEU A 341 9.22 -12.28 2.35
C LEU A 341 10.45 -12.60 1.49
N TYR A 342 10.22 -13.06 0.25
CA TYR A 342 11.27 -13.57 -0.63
C TYR A 342 11.33 -12.74 -1.91
N ARG A 343 11.93 -11.54 -1.84
CA ARG A 343 12.14 -10.67 -3.01
C ARG A 343 13.63 -10.49 -3.27
N PRO A 344 14.12 -10.82 -4.48
CA PRO A 344 15.48 -10.46 -4.87
C PRO A 344 15.63 -8.93 -4.87
N MET A 345 16.82 -8.48 -4.49
CA MET A 345 17.20 -7.08 -4.43
C MET A 345 18.42 -6.86 -5.33
N LEU A 346 18.55 -5.64 -5.86
CA LEU A 346 19.72 -5.21 -6.60
C LEU A 346 20.61 -4.33 -5.71
N HIS A 347 21.92 -4.52 -5.83
CA HIS A 347 22.95 -3.78 -5.10
C HIS A 347 23.91 -3.11 -6.08
N PRO A 348 24.16 -1.79 -5.96
CA PRO A 348 25.03 -1.09 -6.89
C PRO A 348 26.50 -1.46 -6.65
N LYS A 349 27.27 -1.60 -7.73
CA LYS A 349 28.72 -1.81 -7.73
C LYS A 349 29.40 -0.92 -8.79
N PRO A 350 30.70 -0.63 -8.66
CA PRO A 350 31.44 0.02 -9.74
C PRO A 350 31.35 -0.78 -11.03
N SER A 351 31.09 -0.11 -12.15
CA SER A 351 31.19 -0.70 -13.50
C SER A 351 32.61 -0.57 -14.04
N ALA A 352 32.96 -1.42 -15.00
CA ALA A 352 34.27 -1.40 -15.67
C ALA A 352 34.48 -0.14 -16.52
N ASP A 353 33.40 0.47 -17.02
CA ASP A 353 33.42 1.71 -17.82
C ASP A 353 33.44 2.99 -16.95
N GLY A 354 33.50 2.83 -15.63
CA GLY A 354 33.50 3.93 -14.69
C GLY A 354 32.10 4.39 -14.22
N GLY A 355 31.03 3.71 -14.64
CA GLY A 355 29.65 3.88 -14.19
C GLY A 355 29.25 3.00 -12.99
N VAL A 356 27.95 2.66 -12.91
CA VAL A 356 27.37 1.82 -11.84
C VAL A 356 26.64 0.63 -12.46
N ASP A 357 27.10 -0.57 -12.12
CA ASP A 357 26.44 -1.85 -12.42
C ASP A 357 25.64 -2.34 -11.21
N PHE A 358 24.86 -3.40 -11.37
CA PHE A 358 24.10 -4.03 -10.28
C PHE A 358 24.42 -5.51 -10.12
N THR A 359 24.42 -5.98 -8.87
CA THR A 359 24.38 -7.41 -8.52
C THR A 359 23.03 -7.77 -7.92
N VAL A 360 22.57 -8.99 -8.16
CA VAL A 360 21.32 -9.51 -7.59
C VAL A 360 21.65 -10.33 -6.35
N ASP A 361 21.02 -10.02 -5.23
CA ASP A 361 21.12 -10.85 -4.04
C ASP A 361 20.12 -12.01 -4.07
N LYS A 362 20.51 -13.16 -3.51
CA LYS A 362 19.59 -14.27 -3.29
C LYS A 362 18.64 -13.89 -2.13
N PRO A 363 17.32 -14.05 -2.27
CA PRO A 363 16.39 -13.68 -1.21
C PRO A 363 16.54 -14.61 0.00
N GLU A 364 17.20 -14.15 1.05
CA GLU A 364 17.14 -14.75 2.38
C GLU A 364 16.04 -14.07 3.22
N SER A 365 15.08 -14.83 3.76
CA SER A 365 13.90 -14.29 4.45
C SER A 365 14.12 -13.81 5.88
N ALA A 366 15.34 -13.86 6.41
CA ALA A 366 15.54 -14.00 7.84
C ALA A 366 15.04 -12.83 8.71
N ASN A 367 14.80 -11.63 8.15
CA ASN A 367 14.55 -10.41 8.94
C ASN A 367 13.33 -9.57 8.51
N SER A 368 12.34 -10.15 7.81
CA SER A 368 11.14 -9.39 7.46
C SER A 368 10.23 -9.16 8.68
N LEU A 369 9.64 -7.97 8.77
CA LEU A 369 8.58 -7.63 9.72
C LEU A 369 7.17 -7.93 9.17
N ALA A 370 7.08 -8.49 7.96
CA ALA A 370 5.80 -8.87 7.37
C ALA A 370 5.23 -10.10 8.08
N TRP A 371 3.92 -10.11 8.27
CA TRP A 371 3.19 -11.23 8.85
C TRP A 371 1.86 -11.39 8.11
N LEU A 372 1.87 -12.35 7.19
CA LEU A 372 0.83 -12.57 6.19
C LEU A 372 -0.61 -12.68 6.74
N PRO A 373 -0.87 -13.37 7.87
CA PRO A 373 -2.24 -13.56 8.36
C PRO A 373 -2.96 -12.25 8.64
N THR A 374 -2.30 -11.24 9.21
CA THR A 374 -2.90 -9.91 9.41
C THR A 374 -3.40 -9.32 8.09
N ALA A 375 -2.59 -9.34 7.03
CA ALA A 375 -2.98 -8.79 5.74
C ALA A 375 -4.12 -9.60 5.09
N ALA A 376 -4.11 -10.93 5.23
CA ALA A 376 -5.17 -11.80 4.74
C ALA A 376 -6.52 -11.48 5.41
N TYR A 377 -6.56 -11.41 6.75
CA TYR A 377 -7.78 -11.10 7.50
C TYR A 377 -8.29 -9.69 7.24
N VAL A 378 -7.41 -8.68 7.19
CA VAL A 378 -7.84 -7.31 6.90
C VAL A 378 -8.52 -7.23 5.53
N ASN A 379 -7.97 -7.89 4.51
CA ASN A 379 -8.58 -7.93 3.19
C ASN A 379 -9.88 -8.75 3.17
N ALA A 380 -9.93 -9.88 3.89
CA ALA A 380 -11.14 -10.71 4.00
C ALA A 380 -12.31 -9.94 4.62
N TYR A 381 -12.07 -9.24 5.74
CA TYR A 381 -13.08 -8.37 6.35
C TYR A 381 -13.50 -7.23 5.43
N GLY A 382 -12.55 -6.61 4.71
CA GLY A 382 -12.87 -5.55 3.74
C GLY A 382 -13.78 -6.05 2.63
N ARG A 383 -13.48 -7.22 2.06
CA ARG A 383 -14.35 -7.89 1.07
C ARG A 383 -15.72 -8.20 1.63
N ARG A 384 -15.81 -8.70 2.87
CA ARG A 384 -17.10 -9.01 3.51
C ARG A 384 -17.95 -7.76 3.70
N ILE A 385 -17.35 -6.66 4.17
CA ILE A 385 -18.03 -5.37 4.36
C ILE A 385 -18.57 -4.86 3.03
N LEU A 386 -17.72 -4.78 2.00
CA LEU A 386 -18.11 -4.27 0.69
C LEU A 386 -19.13 -5.19 0.00
N SER A 387 -18.93 -6.51 0.03
CA SER A 387 -19.87 -7.47 -0.56
C SER A 387 -21.25 -7.41 0.07
N ARG A 388 -21.34 -7.30 1.41
CA ARG A 388 -22.63 -7.15 2.10
C ARG A 388 -23.30 -5.81 1.77
N ALA A 389 -22.54 -4.72 1.68
CA ALA A 389 -23.06 -3.42 1.26
C ALA A 389 -23.58 -3.43 -0.19
N MET A 390 -22.83 -4.03 -1.11
CA MET A 390 -23.24 -4.20 -2.50
C MET A 390 -24.49 -5.08 -2.61
N ASN A 391 -24.53 -6.21 -1.92
CA ASN A 391 -25.70 -7.10 -1.89
C ASN A 391 -26.96 -6.42 -1.34
N ALA A 392 -26.82 -5.55 -0.34
CA ALA A 392 -27.92 -4.78 0.23
C ALA A 392 -28.45 -3.71 -0.73
N ASN A 393 -27.69 -3.33 -1.76
CA ASN A 393 -28.03 -2.26 -2.72
C ASN A 393 -27.93 -2.76 -4.18
N ALA A 394 -28.10 -4.06 -4.41
CA ALA A 394 -27.70 -4.74 -5.65
C ALA A 394 -28.35 -4.18 -6.92
N ASP A 395 -29.54 -3.60 -6.80
CA ASP A 395 -30.28 -2.94 -7.87
C ASP A 395 -29.67 -1.60 -8.31
N ARG A 396 -28.87 -0.97 -7.45
CA ARG A 396 -28.33 0.39 -7.64
C ARG A 396 -26.82 0.43 -7.85
N VAL A 397 -26.08 -0.67 -7.64
CA VAL A 397 -24.61 -0.62 -7.72
C VAL A 397 -24.13 -0.39 -9.17
N LEU A 398 -23.37 0.68 -9.36
CA LEU A 398 -22.73 1.04 -10.64
C LEU A 398 -21.23 0.73 -10.65
N TYR A 399 -20.58 0.90 -9.50
CA TYR A 399 -19.13 0.75 -9.35
C TYR A 399 -18.79 0.34 -7.92
N ALA A 400 -17.70 -0.41 -7.74
CA ALA A 400 -17.06 -0.60 -6.45
C ALA A 400 -15.55 -0.80 -6.60
N ASP A 401 -14.75 -0.26 -5.67
CA ASP A 401 -13.31 -0.51 -5.58
C ASP A 401 -12.86 -0.42 -4.13
N THR A 402 -12.43 -1.56 -3.60
CA THR A 402 -11.81 -1.70 -2.26
C THR A 402 -12.71 -1.33 -1.08
N ASP A 403 -12.93 -0.04 -0.86
CA ASP A 403 -13.62 0.57 0.27
C ASP A 403 -14.76 1.51 -0.13
N GLY A 404 -14.98 1.70 -1.43
CA GLY A 404 -16.06 2.53 -1.93
C GLY A 404 -16.97 1.85 -2.95
N MET A 405 -18.20 2.37 -3.06
CA MET A 405 -19.17 2.02 -4.10
C MET A 405 -19.88 3.27 -4.62
N ILE A 406 -20.29 3.23 -5.89
CA ILE A 406 -21.16 4.25 -6.48
C ILE A 406 -22.53 3.64 -6.71
N LEU A 407 -23.55 4.31 -6.21
CA LEU A 407 -24.95 3.91 -6.34
C LEU A 407 -25.71 4.87 -7.26
N GLU A 408 -26.57 4.31 -8.10
CA GLU A 408 -27.63 5.02 -8.81
C GLU A 408 -28.66 5.56 -7.81
N GLY A 409 -29.18 6.76 -8.08
CA GLY A 409 -30.15 7.44 -7.22
C GLY A 409 -29.53 8.13 -6.00
N LEU A 410 -30.30 9.06 -5.42
CA LEU A 410 -29.87 9.90 -4.31
C LEU A 410 -30.30 9.38 -2.93
N ASP A 411 -31.02 8.26 -2.86
CA ASP A 411 -31.45 7.69 -1.59
C ASP A 411 -30.27 7.18 -0.76
N ALA A 412 -30.45 7.19 0.56
CA ALA A 412 -29.47 6.64 1.49
C ALA A 412 -29.20 5.15 1.18
N PRO A 413 -27.97 4.68 1.34
CA PRO A 413 -27.62 3.29 1.10
C PRO A 413 -28.18 2.39 2.21
N MET A 414 -28.62 1.20 1.85
CA MET A 414 -29.16 0.21 2.78
C MET A 414 -28.05 -0.62 3.43
N GLY A 415 -28.27 -1.02 4.69
CA GLY A 415 -27.42 -1.98 5.39
C GLY A 415 -26.06 -1.46 5.83
N ILE A 416 -25.83 -0.14 5.77
CA ILE A 416 -24.56 0.49 6.18
C ILE A 416 -24.79 1.68 7.11
N GLU A 417 -23.84 1.90 8.03
CA GLU A 417 -23.83 3.09 8.89
C GLU A 417 -23.18 4.26 8.14
N THR A 418 -23.91 5.38 8.03
CA THR A 418 -23.42 6.58 7.36
C THR A 418 -22.97 7.65 8.35
N ASP A 419 -21.73 8.10 8.23
CA ASP A 419 -21.18 9.22 9.00
C ASP A 419 -19.96 9.80 8.28
N ALA A 420 -19.85 11.13 8.21
CA ALA A 420 -18.78 11.82 7.47
C ALA A 420 -17.39 11.72 8.11
N ARG A 421 -17.29 11.39 9.41
CA ARG A 421 -16.05 11.48 10.19
C ARG A 421 -15.77 10.25 11.05
N LYS A 422 -16.77 9.45 11.40
CA LYS A 422 -16.62 8.25 12.24
C LYS A 422 -15.78 7.19 11.52
N LEU A 423 -14.79 6.64 12.23
CA LEU A 423 -13.94 5.56 11.74
C LEU A 423 -14.81 4.35 11.33
N GLY A 424 -14.58 3.81 10.14
CA GLY A 424 -15.31 2.64 9.63
C GLY A 424 -16.74 2.89 9.17
N ALA A 425 -17.30 4.09 9.34
CA ALA A 425 -18.57 4.47 8.77
C ALA A 425 -18.41 4.91 7.30
N TRP A 426 -19.51 4.87 6.56
CA TRP A 426 -19.55 5.28 5.15
C TRP A 426 -19.85 6.77 5.05
N LYS A 427 -18.97 7.53 4.39
CA LYS A 427 -19.22 8.92 4.03
C LYS A 427 -19.79 8.99 2.62
N ASN A 428 -20.66 9.96 2.38
CA ASN A 428 -20.94 10.41 1.02
C ASN A 428 -19.70 11.19 0.55
N ASP A 429 -19.05 10.71 -0.51
CA ASP A 429 -17.82 11.32 -1.02
C ASP A 429 -18.13 12.31 -2.15
N HIS A 430 -18.99 11.91 -3.08
CA HIS A 430 -19.37 12.67 -4.27
C HIS A 430 -20.86 12.50 -4.58
N THR A 431 -21.50 13.58 -5.03
CA THR A 431 -22.87 13.55 -5.57
C THR A 431 -22.84 14.03 -7.02
N TYR A 432 -23.10 13.12 -7.94
CA TYR A 432 -22.98 13.33 -9.37
C TYR A 432 -24.33 13.67 -10.01
N GLU A 433 -24.38 14.73 -10.79
CA GLU A 433 -25.48 14.99 -11.72
C GLU A 433 -25.39 14.05 -12.94
N ARG A 434 -24.17 13.83 -13.44
CA ARG A 434 -23.86 12.93 -14.55
C ARG A 434 -22.60 12.15 -14.25
N LEU A 435 -22.62 10.85 -14.50
CA LEU A 435 -21.49 9.95 -14.32
C LEU A 435 -21.30 9.12 -15.59
N ARG A 436 -20.07 8.94 -16.03
CA ARG A 436 -19.69 8.01 -17.09
C ARG A 436 -18.61 7.07 -16.59
N ILE A 437 -18.90 5.77 -16.63
CA ILE A 437 -17.97 4.69 -16.27
C ILE A 437 -17.54 4.01 -17.56
N LEU A 438 -16.24 4.00 -17.82
CA LEU A 438 -15.65 3.25 -18.95
C LEU A 438 -15.15 1.87 -18.50
N GLY A 439 -14.83 1.71 -17.23
CA GLY A 439 -14.47 0.43 -16.63
C GLY A 439 -13.83 0.60 -15.26
N ASN A 440 -13.14 -0.44 -14.81
CA ASN A 440 -12.46 -0.47 -13.52
C ASN A 440 -11.45 0.68 -13.42
N ARG A 441 -11.59 1.51 -12.38
CA ARG A 441 -10.74 2.68 -12.12
C ARG A 441 -10.64 3.68 -13.29
N LYS A 442 -11.68 3.74 -14.11
CA LYS A 442 -11.82 4.61 -15.27
C LYS A 442 -13.24 5.18 -15.31
N TYR A 443 -13.45 6.33 -14.69
CA TYR A 443 -14.73 7.05 -14.74
C TYR A 443 -14.53 8.57 -14.64
N CYS A 444 -15.53 9.31 -15.11
CA CYS A 444 -15.60 10.77 -15.01
C CYS A 444 -17.03 11.17 -14.64
N GLY A 445 -17.18 12.11 -13.70
CA GLY A 445 -18.49 12.59 -13.25
C GLY A 445 -18.50 14.12 -13.09
N VAL A 446 -19.66 14.70 -13.32
CA VAL A 446 -19.96 16.11 -13.04
C VAL A 446 -20.77 16.16 -11.75
N GLU A 447 -20.26 16.88 -10.75
CA GLU A 447 -20.90 17.09 -9.47
C GLU A 447 -22.01 18.14 -9.53
N THR A 448 -22.86 18.18 -8.51
CA THR A 448 -24.00 19.12 -8.45
C THR A 448 -23.61 20.60 -8.36
N ASP A 449 -22.36 20.91 -8.00
CA ASP A 449 -21.79 22.25 -8.01
C ASP A 449 -21.08 22.60 -9.34
N GLY A 450 -21.02 21.66 -10.28
CA GLY A 450 -20.42 21.81 -11.60
C GLY A 450 -18.99 21.28 -11.69
N ASP A 451 -18.37 20.84 -10.59
CA ASP A 451 -17.00 20.33 -10.61
C ASP A 451 -16.91 18.98 -11.34
N THR A 452 -15.78 18.73 -12.00
CA THR A 452 -15.53 17.47 -12.71
C THR A 452 -14.58 16.60 -11.90
N VAL A 453 -15.04 15.42 -11.50
CA VAL A 453 -14.24 14.41 -10.80
C VAL A 453 -13.87 13.31 -11.77
N MET A 454 -12.58 12.98 -11.84
CA MET A 454 -12.05 11.95 -12.73
C MET A 454 -11.25 10.91 -11.94
N ARG A 455 -11.52 9.64 -12.22
CA ARG A 455 -10.69 8.51 -11.80
C ARG A 455 -10.11 7.85 -13.03
N LEU A 456 -8.80 7.92 -13.21
CA LEU A 456 -8.08 7.33 -14.34
C LEU A 456 -6.79 6.67 -13.84
N SER A 457 -6.79 5.34 -13.72
CA SER A 457 -5.58 4.59 -13.36
C SER A 457 -4.69 4.30 -14.55
N GLY A 458 -3.37 4.39 -14.34
CA GLY A 458 -2.34 4.06 -15.34
C GLY A 458 -1.90 5.25 -16.20
N VAL A 459 -2.44 6.45 -15.98
CA VAL A 459 -2.06 7.67 -16.69
C VAL A 459 -1.96 8.82 -15.68
N HIS A 460 -0.84 9.53 -15.68
CA HIS A 460 -0.66 10.73 -14.85
C HIS A 460 -1.28 11.95 -15.55
N ARG A 461 -2.28 12.55 -14.91
CA ARG A 461 -2.91 13.79 -15.35
C ARG A 461 -3.50 14.54 -14.16
N ALA A 462 -3.03 15.76 -13.90
CA ALA A 462 -3.51 16.58 -12.79
C ALA A 462 -4.91 17.15 -13.05
N ALA A 463 -5.15 17.70 -14.25
CA ALA A 463 -6.45 18.27 -14.61
C ALA A 463 -7.42 17.18 -15.11
N PRO A 464 -8.67 17.15 -14.65
CA PRO A 464 -9.67 16.20 -15.16
C PRO A 464 -9.91 16.42 -16.66
N ILE A 465 -10.16 15.34 -17.39
CA ILE A 465 -10.66 15.42 -18.77
C ILE A 465 -12.12 15.90 -18.69
N PRO A 466 -12.52 16.92 -19.49
CA PRO A 466 -13.90 17.37 -19.53
C PRO A 466 -14.87 16.21 -19.77
N TYR A 467 -16.02 16.22 -19.09
CA TYR A 467 -16.98 15.12 -19.15
C TYR A 467 -17.33 14.73 -20.60
N ASP A 468 -17.60 15.71 -21.47
CA ASP A 468 -17.99 15.44 -22.87
C ASP A 468 -16.84 14.87 -23.74
N GLU A 469 -15.60 14.96 -23.28
CA GLU A 469 -14.40 14.42 -23.96
C GLU A 469 -13.93 13.08 -23.38
N PHE A 470 -14.46 12.66 -22.23
CA PHE A 470 -14.13 11.39 -21.58
C PHE A 470 -14.90 10.23 -22.23
N LEU A 471 -14.61 9.92 -23.49
CA LEU A 471 -15.34 8.92 -24.29
C LEU A 471 -14.45 7.71 -24.60
N PRO A 472 -15.03 6.49 -24.74
CA PRO A 472 -14.28 5.33 -25.21
C PRO A 472 -13.53 5.63 -26.51
N GLY A 473 -12.24 5.35 -26.57
CA GLY A 473 -11.42 5.59 -27.76
C GLY A 473 -10.98 7.03 -27.99
N ALA A 474 -11.35 7.99 -27.12
CA ALA A 474 -10.87 9.36 -27.20
C ALA A 474 -9.36 9.43 -26.94
N ARG A 475 -8.69 10.33 -27.66
CA ARG A 475 -7.23 10.53 -27.59
C ARG A 475 -6.92 11.78 -26.78
N HIS A 476 -6.05 11.61 -25.79
CA HIS A 476 -5.65 12.67 -24.86
C HIS A 476 -4.13 12.67 -24.66
N LEU A 477 -3.60 13.79 -24.18
CA LEU A 477 -2.21 13.89 -23.71
C LEU A 477 -2.15 13.75 -22.20
N ASN A 478 -1.18 13.00 -21.70
CA ASN A 478 -0.85 13.02 -20.27
C ASN A 478 0.01 14.26 -19.96
N ASP A 479 0.32 14.50 -18.68
CA ASP A 479 1.09 15.70 -18.29
C ASP A 479 2.55 15.66 -18.79
N ASP A 480 3.04 14.48 -19.18
CA ASP A 480 4.37 14.29 -19.79
C ASP A 480 4.37 14.51 -21.32
N GLY A 481 3.22 14.85 -21.92
CA GLY A 481 3.08 15.05 -23.37
C GLY A 481 2.96 13.77 -24.20
N HIS A 482 2.77 12.61 -23.56
CA HIS A 482 2.51 11.33 -24.23
C HIS A 482 1.03 11.15 -24.52
N THR A 483 0.72 10.69 -25.74
CA THR A 483 -0.65 10.35 -26.13
C THR A 483 -1.11 9.04 -25.50
N PHE A 484 -2.32 9.03 -24.96
CA PHE A 484 -3.02 7.83 -24.53
C PHE A 484 -4.45 7.79 -25.07
N VAL A 485 -5.07 6.62 -24.97
CA VAL A 485 -6.44 6.36 -25.43
C VAL A 485 -7.26 5.83 -24.26
N LEU A 486 -8.48 6.33 -24.10
CA LEU A 486 -9.41 5.93 -23.04
C LEU A 486 -10.02 4.54 -23.27
#